data_AF-C7G1S7-F1
#
_entry.id   AF-C7G1S7-F1
#
_cell.length_a   1.000
_cell.length_b   1.000
_cell.length_c   1.000
_cell.angle_alpha   90.00
_cell.angle_beta   90.00
_cell.angle_gamma   90.00
#
_symmetry.space_group_name_H-M   'P 1'
#
loop_
_entity.id
_entity.type
_entity.pdbx_description
1 polymer ?
#
loop_
_entity_poly.entity_id
_entity_poly.type
_entity_poly.pdbx_seq_one_letter_code
_entity_poly.pdbx_strand_id
1 'polypeptide(L)'
;MTDQLIVVDAGAYSLSETSIAGVGQRLAEIAQVLSRRYTVRVITRPAADAVNLGTAEQVAPGREADRAIAAADAVMFFDTPDRRRIELAVKHRKLIIAECRAPIEHMSYPSVLACADPTGEHQRFLGTYRRLLQVTHHFLCRSRVERAALLSTLCAFGRTTPDDIVRSSTLDHLITTVPVGFSRRALESADATEPVHMADFLWTGGIWAFFEPLMLVEAIAILRDRGVDASAAFLHATPTADTRSTIAEVRGAIDSLDLRDRVHLHTQALGLSERVQYVKAAEAYVCIARPGAENETGTRLRLRDTWLHGIPTIIDPHGISGEMVAREGLGVVLTEPSAKSLADALHQVKSGAVSRPARQLERLYENSMATFMTWLDKELRDE
;
A
#
# COMPACT_ATOMS: atom_id res chain seq x y z
N MET A 1 3.34 -6.48 28.78
CA MET A 1 2.80 -5.33 28.04
C MET A 1 3.21 -4.11 28.83
N THR A 2 3.79 -3.11 28.17
CA THR A 2 4.09 -1.84 28.83
C THR A 2 2.80 -1.02 28.94
N ASP A 3 2.74 -0.11 29.92
CA ASP A 3 1.57 0.77 30.12
C ASP A 3 1.47 1.90 29.07
N GLN A 4 2.42 1.94 28.11
CA GLN A 4 2.48 2.98 27.09
C GLN A 4 1.35 2.82 26.07
N LEU A 5 0.71 3.94 25.76
CA LEU A 5 -0.40 4.06 24.82
C LEU A 5 0.08 4.66 23.49
N ILE A 6 -0.04 3.87 22.42
CA ILE A 6 0.19 4.32 21.05
C ILE A 6 -1.15 4.52 20.35
N VAL A 7 -1.35 5.69 19.77
CA VAL A 7 -2.46 5.95 18.86
C VAL A 7 -1.99 5.83 17.41
N VAL A 8 -2.72 5.05 16.62
CA VAL A 8 -2.53 4.93 15.17
C VAL A 8 -3.70 5.62 14.49
N ASP A 9 -3.45 6.67 13.71
CA ASP A 9 -4.49 7.39 12.98
C ASP A 9 -4.63 6.86 11.55
N ALA A 10 -5.78 6.27 11.22
CA ALA A 10 -6.09 5.81 9.86
C ALA A 10 -6.43 6.94 8.88
N GLY A 11 -6.51 8.19 9.34
CA GLY A 11 -6.70 9.33 8.45
C GLY A 11 -8.00 9.22 7.66
N ALA A 12 -7.89 9.18 6.33
CA ALA A 12 -9.02 8.96 5.41
C ALA A 12 -9.25 7.48 5.04
N TYR A 13 -8.32 6.58 5.37
CA TYR A 13 -8.40 5.18 4.97
C TYR A 13 -9.47 4.42 5.76
N SER A 14 -10.24 3.61 5.04
CA SER A 14 -11.17 2.68 5.65
C SER A 14 -10.45 1.46 6.19
N LEU A 15 -10.90 0.95 7.34
CA LEU A 15 -10.49 -0.31 7.93
C LEU A 15 -11.67 -1.30 7.97
N SER A 16 -12.48 -1.32 6.91
CA SER A 16 -13.53 -2.32 6.69
C SER A 16 -13.06 -3.39 5.70
N GLU A 17 -13.50 -4.64 5.89
CA GLU A 17 -13.15 -5.77 5.04
C GLU A 17 -13.40 -5.48 3.56
N THR A 18 -14.49 -4.79 3.22
CA THR A 18 -14.90 -4.57 1.82
C THR A 18 -14.44 -3.26 1.19
N SER A 19 -13.76 -2.39 1.95
CA SER A 19 -13.32 -1.07 1.46
C SER A 19 -11.87 -0.71 1.84
N ILE A 20 -11.16 -1.63 2.48
CA ILE A 20 -9.76 -1.45 2.83
C ILE A 20 -8.87 -1.40 1.57
N ALA A 21 -8.02 -0.38 1.51
CA ALA A 21 -6.98 -0.23 0.50
C ALA A 21 -5.61 -0.61 1.07
N GLY A 22 -4.58 -0.69 0.21
CA GLY A 22 -3.24 -1.15 0.62
C GLY A 22 -2.63 -0.39 1.80
N VAL A 23 -2.84 0.93 1.90
CA VAL A 23 -2.35 1.73 3.04
C VAL A 23 -3.08 1.36 4.33
N GLY A 24 -4.41 1.22 4.27
CA GLY A 24 -5.22 0.76 5.41
C GLY A 24 -4.82 -0.63 5.88
N GLN A 25 -4.58 -1.56 4.95
CA GLN A 25 -4.14 -2.92 5.27
C GLN A 25 -2.77 -2.91 5.95
N ARG A 26 -1.82 -2.16 5.40
CA ARG A 26 -0.49 -1.99 6.00
C ARG A 26 -0.58 -1.43 7.41
N LEU A 27 -1.38 -0.38 7.61
CA LEU A 27 -1.59 0.24 8.91
C LEU A 27 -2.19 -0.75 9.92
N ALA A 28 -3.23 -1.51 9.52
CA ALA A 28 -3.85 -2.52 10.37
C ALA A 28 -2.84 -3.60 10.81
N GLU A 29 -1.98 -4.05 9.90
CA GLU A 29 -0.95 -5.05 10.19
C GLU A 29 0.18 -4.50 11.07
N ILE A 30 0.56 -3.23 10.89
CA ILE A 30 1.49 -2.53 11.79
C ILE A 30 0.88 -2.39 13.19
N ALA A 31 -0.41 -2.03 13.29
CA ALA A 31 -1.11 -1.92 14.57
C ALA A 31 -1.15 -3.27 15.31
N GLN A 32 -1.36 -4.38 14.61
CA GLN A 32 -1.28 -5.73 15.20
C GLN A 32 0.11 -6.04 15.77
N VAL A 33 1.19 -5.63 15.10
CA VAL A 33 2.56 -5.85 15.60
C VAL A 33 2.86 -4.97 16.81
N LEU A 34 2.44 -3.70 16.80
CA LEU A 34 2.61 -2.78 17.94
C LEU A 34 1.88 -3.31 19.18
N SER A 35 0.70 -3.88 19.00
CA SER A 35 -0.15 -4.39 20.09
C SER A 35 0.45 -5.57 20.86
N ARG A 36 1.57 -6.14 20.38
CA ARG A 36 2.33 -7.16 21.12
C ARG A 36 3.15 -6.58 22.27
N ARG A 37 3.45 -5.28 22.23
CA ARG A 37 4.30 -4.61 23.24
C ARG A 37 3.55 -3.51 23.97
N TYR A 38 2.75 -2.74 23.25
CA TYR A 38 2.08 -1.53 23.71
C TYR A 38 0.55 -1.67 23.77
N THR A 39 -0.11 -0.80 24.52
CA THR A 39 -1.54 -0.59 24.36
C THR A 39 -1.76 0.23 23.09
N VAL A 40 -2.59 -0.26 22.16
CA VAL A 40 -2.80 0.40 20.86
C VAL A 40 -4.26 0.80 20.68
N ARG A 41 -4.47 2.05 20.28
CA ARG A 41 -5.76 2.57 19.83
C ARG A 41 -5.68 2.99 18.37
N VAL A 42 -6.60 2.52 17.54
CA VAL A 42 -6.67 2.86 16.12
C VAL A 42 -7.84 3.78 15.88
N ILE A 43 -7.57 5.02 15.46
CA ILE A 43 -8.63 5.95 15.10
C ILE A 43 -9.07 5.64 13.67
N THR A 44 -10.32 5.19 13.53
CA THR A 44 -10.90 4.83 12.23
C THR A 44 -12.42 5.05 12.25
N ARG A 45 -13.03 5.26 11.08
CA ARG A 45 -14.49 5.31 10.99
C ARG A 45 -15.06 3.93 11.36
N PRO A 46 -16.06 3.84 12.25
CA PRO A 46 -16.71 2.57 12.56
C PRO A 46 -17.29 1.92 11.30
N ALA A 47 -17.11 0.60 11.18
CA ALA A 47 -17.66 -0.21 10.11
C ALA A 47 -18.26 -1.49 10.70
N ALA A 48 -19.35 -1.99 10.11
CA ALA A 48 -19.99 -3.23 10.56
C ALA A 48 -19.11 -4.46 10.27
N ASP A 49 -18.34 -4.39 9.19
CA ASP A 49 -17.39 -5.38 8.68
C ASP A 49 -15.94 -4.97 8.99
N ALA A 50 -15.65 -4.44 10.17
CA ALA A 50 -14.30 -3.96 10.49
C ALA A 50 -13.24 -5.07 10.37
N VAL A 51 -12.09 -4.74 9.80
CA VAL A 51 -10.97 -5.67 9.73
C VAL A 51 -10.46 -6.00 11.12
N ASN A 52 -9.84 -7.17 11.25
CA ASN A 52 -9.28 -7.58 12.53
C ASN A 52 -8.00 -6.78 12.86
N LEU A 53 -8.00 -6.04 13.96
CA LEU A 53 -6.86 -5.25 14.44
C LEU A 53 -6.05 -5.94 15.55
N GLY A 54 -6.27 -7.24 15.78
CA GLY A 54 -5.70 -7.96 16.91
C GLY A 54 -6.29 -7.46 18.23
N THR A 55 -5.42 -7.09 19.17
CA THR A 55 -5.81 -6.55 20.49
C THR A 55 -5.93 -5.01 20.50
N ALA A 56 -5.72 -4.34 19.36
CA ALA A 56 -5.87 -2.89 19.27
C ALA A 56 -7.35 -2.48 19.40
N GLU A 57 -7.61 -1.43 20.17
CA GLU A 57 -8.93 -0.87 20.38
C GLU A 57 -9.29 0.11 19.24
N GLN A 58 -10.48 -0.03 18.66
CA GLN A 58 -10.98 0.95 17.68
C GLN A 58 -11.53 2.19 18.39
N VAL A 59 -11.18 3.36 17.89
CA VAL A 59 -11.65 4.65 18.41
C VAL A 59 -12.33 5.42 17.29
N ALA A 60 -13.56 5.87 17.54
CA ALA A 60 -14.31 6.66 16.56
C ALA A 60 -13.69 8.07 16.40
N PRO A 61 -13.77 8.69 15.21
CA PRO A 61 -13.33 10.07 15.02
C PRO A 61 -14.16 11.04 15.85
N GLY A 62 -13.62 12.25 16.08
CA GLY A 62 -14.28 13.28 16.88
C GLY A 62 -13.76 13.31 18.32
N ARG A 63 -14.66 13.46 19.31
CA ARG A 63 -14.27 13.68 20.72
C ARG A 63 -13.49 12.52 21.33
N GLU A 64 -13.79 11.28 20.94
CA GLU A 64 -13.08 10.09 21.43
C GLU A 64 -11.66 10.03 20.88
N ALA A 65 -11.49 10.25 19.58
CA ALA A 65 -10.17 10.44 18.97
C ALA A 65 -9.36 11.55 19.64
N ASP A 66 -10.00 12.67 19.98
CA ASP A 66 -9.32 13.78 20.64
C ASP A 66 -8.79 13.39 22.03
N ARG A 67 -9.61 12.68 22.82
CA ARG A 67 -9.22 12.15 24.13
C ARG A 67 -8.12 11.11 24.00
N ALA A 68 -8.21 10.21 23.00
CA ALA A 68 -7.21 9.20 22.74
C ALA A 68 -5.85 9.84 22.41
N ILE A 69 -5.82 10.83 21.50
CA ILE A 69 -4.60 11.57 21.17
C ILE A 69 -4.05 12.32 22.39
N ALA A 70 -4.90 12.96 23.19
CA ALA A 70 -4.46 13.68 24.38
C ALA A 70 -3.85 12.75 25.45
N ALA A 71 -4.33 11.52 25.55
CA ALA A 71 -3.86 10.51 26.50
C ALA A 71 -2.65 9.68 26.01
N ALA A 72 -2.37 9.67 24.69
CA ALA A 72 -1.31 8.86 24.11
C ALA A 72 0.09 9.29 24.53
N ASP A 73 1.06 8.39 24.47
CA ASP A 73 2.48 8.73 24.57
C ASP A 73 3.04 9.02 23.16
N ALA A 74 2.61 8.24 22.17
CA ALA A 74 2.95 8.43 20.76
C ALA A 74 1.72 8.40 19.85
N VAL A 75 1.79 9.13 18.74
CA VAL A 75 0.77 9.16 17.68
C VAL A 75 1.42 8.90 16.32
N MET A 76 0.94 7.87 15.62
CA MET A 76 1.39 7.49 14.29
C MET A 76 0.40 7.95 13.22
N PHE A 77 0.90 8.67 12.22
CA PHE A 77 0.14 9.14 11.06
C PHE A 77 0.60 8.47 9.76
N PHE A 78 -0.35 8.19 8.86
CA PHE A 78 -0.07 7.55 7.58
C PHE A 78 -0.62 8.38 6.43
N ASP A 79 0.27 8.72 5.49
CA ASP A 79 0.05 9.20 4.12
C ASP A 79 -0.90 10.40 3.99
N THR A 80 -2.22 10.22 4.18
CA THR A 80 -3.26 11.27 4.17
C THR A 80 -3.94 11.46 5.55
N PRO A 81 -3.21 11.91 6.58
CA PRO A 81 -3.79 12.13 7.91
C PRO A 81 -4.72 13.36 7.96
N ASP A 82 -5.51 13.46 9.04
CA ASP A 82 -6.27 14.67 9.33
C ASP A 82 -5.36 15.74 9.95
N ARG A 83 -5.28 16.89 9.29
CA ARG A 83 -4.52 18.08 9.73
C ARG A 83 -4.84 18.48 11.17
N ARG A 84 -6.10 18.38 11.60
CA ARG A 84 -6.55 18.74 12.95
C ARG A 84 -5.97 17.80 14.01
N ARG A 85 -5.90 16.50 13.71
CA ARG A 85 -5.34 15.49 14.62
C ARG A 85 -3.83 15.66 14.77
N ILE A 86 -3.13 16.07 13.72
CA ILE A 86 -1.72 16.47 13.80
C ILE A 86 -1.55 17.64 14.78
N GLU A 87 -2.34 18.71 14.64
CA GLU A 87 -2.24 19.86 15.56
C GLU A 87 -2.59 19.51 16.99
N LEU A 88 -3.51 18.57 17.20
CA LEU A 88 -3.83 18.10 18.54
C LEU A 88 -2.66 17.33 19.17
N ALA A 89 -2.00 16.45 18.41
CA ALA A 89 -0.80 15.75 18.87
C ALA A 89 0.33 16.73 19.23
N VAL A 90 0.53 17.77 18.42
CA VAL A 90 1.49 18.86 18.70
C VAL A 90 1.11 19.62 19.98
N LYS A 91 -0.16 20.03 20.10
CA LYS A 91 -0.68 20.76 21.27
C LYS A 91 -0.44 19.99 22.57
N HIS A 92 -0.59 18.67 22.54
CA HIS A 92 -0.37 17.80 23.69
C HIS A 92 1.07 17.26 23.80
N ARG A 93 2.00 17.75 22.98
CA ARG A 93 3.43 17.39 22.99
C ARG A 93 3.67 15.88 22.87
N LYS A 94 2.93 15.22 21.98
CA LYS A 94 3.07 13.78 21.76
C LYS A 94 4.30 13.46 20.93
N LEU A 95 4.83 12.24 21.10
CA LEU A 95 5.80 11.69 20.17
C LEU A 95 5.10 11.39 18.84
N ILE A 96 5.30 12.27 17.86
CA ILE A 96 4.71 12.13 16.52
C ILE A 96 5.61 11.29 15.61
N ILE A 97 5.04 10.22 15.05
CA ILE A 97 5.68 9.32 14.09
C ILE A 97 4.87 9.38 12.79
N ALA A 98 5.52 9.36 11.63
CA ALA A 98 4.78 9.41 10.36
C ALA A 98 5.37 8.50 9.28
N GLU A 99 4.49 7.83 8.54
CA GLU A 99 4.79 7.21 7.25
C GLU A 99 4.08 8.01 6.15
N CYS A 100 4.78 8.92 5.47
CA CYS A 100 4.16 9.79 4.45
C CYS A 100 5.06 9.96 3.23
N ARG A 101 4.43 10.13 2.06
CA ARG A 101 5.11 10.53 0.83
C ARG A 101 4.64 11.91 0.38
N ALA A 102 5.43 12.54 -0.50
CA ALA A 102 4.96 13.70 -1.22
C ALA A 102 3.68 13.31 -2.00
N PRO A 103 2.61 14.13 -1.99
CA PRO A 103 1.31 13.79 -2.57
C PRO A 103 1.32 13.92 -4.10
N ILE A 104 2.24 13.23 -4.77
CA ILE A 104 2.42 13.27 -6.24
C ILE A 104 1.21 12.63 -6.92
N GLU A 105 0.78 11.44 -6.48
CA GLU A 105 -0.38 10.74 -7.05
C GLU A 105 -1.65 11.62 -7.12
N HIS A 106 -1.88 12.45 -6.10
CA HIS A 106 -3.07 13.27 -5.98
C HIS A 106 -3.17 14.33 -7.09
N MET A 107 -2.04 14.71 -7.72
CA MET A 107 -2.05 15.61 -8.89
C MET A 107 -2.69 14.95 -10.12
N SER A 108 -2.78 13.62 -10.15
CA SER A 108 -3.37 12.86 -11.26
C SER A 108 -4.82 12.41 -11.00
N TYR A 109 -5.36 12.70 -9.82
CA TYR A 109 -6.71 12.27 -9.44
C TYR A 109 -7.76 13.04 -10.25
N PRO A 110 -8.67 12.35 -10.98
CA PRO A 110 -9.78 13.01 -11.67
C PRO A 110 -10.61 13.94 -10.78
N SER A 111 -10.81 13.59 -9.51
CA SER A 111 -11.52 14.44 -8.54
C SER A 111 -10.82 15.77 -8.27
N VAL A 112 -9.48 15.78 -8.25
CA VAL A 112 -8.66 17.00 -8.09
C VAL A 112 -8.64 17.81 -9.39
N LEU A 113 -8.44 17.14 -10.52
CA LEU A 113 -8.39 17.79 -11.84
C LEU A 113 -9.73 18.40 -12.26
N ALA A 114 -10.85 17.87 -11.75
CA ALA A 114 -12.18 18.40 -12.00
C ALA A 114 -12.55 19.63 -11.15
N CYS A 115 -11.74 19.98 -10.13
CA CYS A 115 -11.97 21.18 -9.34
C CYS A 115 -11.75 22.45 -10.19
N ALA A 116 -12.41 23.55 -9.83
CA ALA A 116 -12.22 24.84 -10.50
C ALA A 116 -10.78 25.40 -10.35
N ASP A 117 -10.13 25.08 -9.23
CA ASP A 117 -8.71 25.35 -8.97
C ASP A 117 -8.01 24.05 -8.53
N PRO A 118 -7.52 23.22 -9.48
CA PRO A 118 -6.82 21.98 -9.16
C PRO A 118 -5.52 22.21 -8.37
N THR A 119 -4.85 23.36 -8.60
CA THR A 119 -3.63 23.71 -7.85
C THR A 119 -3.96 23.96 -6.39
N GLY A 120 -5.00 24.75 -6.12
CA GLY A 120 -5.51 25.02 -4.77
C GLY A 120 -5.97 23.75 -4.05
N GLU A 121 -6.70 22.85 -4.73
CA GLU A 121 -7.10 21.57 -4.13
C GLU A 121 -5.86 20.71 -3.79
N HIS A 122 -4.86 20.66 -4.69
CA HIS A 122 -3.61 19.96 -4.40
C HIS A 122 -2.85 20.55 -3.20
N GLN A 123 -2.89 21.89 -3.02
CA GLN A 123 -2.27 22.54 -1.85
C GLN A 123 -2.83 22.04 -0.52
N ARG A 124 -4.06 21.48 -0.46
CA ARG A 124 -4.61 20.88 0.77
C ARG A 124 -3.82 19.63 1.19
N PHE A 125 -3.49 18.76 0.25
CA PHE A 125 -2.64 17.59 0.49
C PHE A 125 -1.22 18.02 0.83
N LEU A 126 -0.66 18.94 0.04
CA LEU A 126 0.71 19.44 0.23
C LEU A 126 0.87 20.15 1.58
N GLY A 127 -0.10 20.94 2.01
CA GLY A 127 -0.08 21.64 3.31
C GLY A 127 -0.07 20.66 4.49
N THR A 128 -0.79 19.55 4.37
CA THR A 128 -0.79 18.48 5.40
C THR A 128 0.55 17.75 5.42
N TYR A 129 1.09 17.37 4.26
CA TYR A 129 2.41 16.76 4.13
C TYR A 129 3.52 17.67 4.69
N ARG A 130 3.53 18.96 4.31
CA ARG A 130 4.47 19.95 4.83
C ARG A 130 4.42 20.06 6.35
N ARG A 131 3.23 19.98 6.96
CA ARG A 131 3.18 19.98 8.41
C ARG A 131 3.83 18.74 8.99
N LEU A 132 3.51 17.54 8.50
CA LEU A 132 4.16 16.32 9.00
C LEU A 132 5.69 16.44 8.94
N LEU A 133 6.23 16.95 7.83
CA LEU A 133 7.66 17.23 7.70
C LEU A 133 8.21 18.17 8.78
N GLN A 134 7.41 19.09 9.31
CA GLN A 134 7.84 20.02 10.36
C GLN A 134 7.75 19.43 11.77
N VAL A 135 6.79 18.54 12.05
CA VAL A 135 6.45 18.13 13.44
C VAL A 135 6.72 16.68 13.77
N THR A 136 6.95 15.83 12.78
CA THR A 136 7.24 14.42 13.01
C THR A 136 8.63 14.27 13.60
N HIS A 137 8.75 13.49 14.68
CA HIS A 137 10.01 13.20 15.37
C HIS A 137 10.75 12.05 14.71
N HIS A 138 10.03 11.06 14.18
CA HIS A 138 10.61 9.92 13.47
C HIS A 138 9.72 9.46 12.33
N PHE A 139 10.34 9.12 11.21
CA PHE A 139 9.64 8.70 10.01
C PHE A 139 9.80 7.21 9.74
N LEU A 140 8.75 6.62 9.19
CA LEU A 140 8.82 5.33 8.51
C LEU A 140 8.81 5.56 7.00
N CYS A 141 9.57 4.75 6.28
CA CYS A 141 9.54 4.72 4.81
C CYS A 141 9.61 3.27 4.32
N ARG A 142 9.12 3.01 3.10
CA ARG A 142 8.92 1.64 2.60
C ARG A 142 10.04 1.16 1.70
N SER A 143 10.92 2.06 1.29
CA SER A 143 11.99 1.73 0.35
C SER A 143 13.16 2.69 0.44
N ARG A 144 14.27 2.30 -0.17
CA ARG A 144 15.45 3.16 -0.33
C ARG A 144 15.15 4.45 -1.10
N VAL A 145 14.22 4.40 -2.06
CA VAL A 145 13.82 5.56 -2.87
C VAL A 145 13.05 6.55 -2.01
N GLU A 146 12.06 6.07 -1.26
CA GLU A 146 11.31 6.90 -0.30
C GLU A 146 12.23 7.50 0.77
N ARG A 147 13.18 6.71 1.30
CA ARG A 147 14.17 7.17 2.26
C ARG A 147 15.04 8.30 1.71
N ALA A 148 15.57 8.14 0.50
CA ALA A 148 16.42 9.15 -0.13
C ALA A 148 15.65 10.45 -0.40
N ALA A 149 14.42 10.34 -0.92
CA ALA A 149 13.55 11.49 -1.15
C ALA A 149 13.22 12.22 0.16
N LEU A 150 12.94 11.47 1.22
CA LEU A 150 12.64 12.04 2.53
C LEU A 150 13.86 12.74 3.15
N LEU A 151 15.06 12.14 3.09
CA LEU A 151 16.29 12.78 3.58
C LEU A 151 16.57 14.11 2.89
N SER A 152 16.49 14.15 1.56
CA SER A 152 16.66 15.38 0.80
C SER A 152 15.61 16.43 1.19
N THR A 153 14.36 16.00 1.37
CA THR A 153 13.27 16.89 1.79
C THR A 153 13.47 17.42 3.20
N LEU A 154 13.88 16.59 4.17
CA LEU A 154 14.15 17.02 5.54
C LEU A 154 15.30 18.02 5.60
N CYS A 155 16.35 17.80 4.81
CA CYS A 155 17.44 18.77 4.67
C CYS A 155 16.93 20.12 4.12
N ALA A 156 16.12 20.11 3.06
CA ALA A 156 15.52 21.32 2.50
C ALA A 156 14.59 22.07 3.48
N PHE A 157 13.99 21.35 4.44
CA PHE A 157 13.16 21.93 5.51
C PHE A 157 13.96 22.34 6.76
N GLY A 158 15.29 22.19 6.75
CA GLY A 158 16.14 22.49 7.90
C GLY A 158 15.95 21.53 9.09
N ARG A 159 15.40 20.34 8.83
CA ARG A 159 15.15 19.30 9.86
C ARG A 159 16.39 18.47 10.20
N THR A 160 17.45 18.59 9.43
CA THR A 160 18.75 17.94 9.66
C THR A 160 19.84 19.00 9.82
N THR A 161 20.69 18.83 10.82
CA THR A 161 21.77 19.76 11.18
C THR A 161 23.13 19.03 11.17
N PRO A 162 24.27 19.76 11.26
CA PRO A 162 25.57 19.12 11.46
C PRO A 162 25.62 18.20 12.68
N ASP A 163 24.92 18.56 13.76
CA ASP A 163 24.83 17.73 14.98
C ASP A 163 24.14 16.39 14.70
N ASP A 164 23.14 16.34 13.82
CA ASP A 164 22.52 15.09 13.40
C ASP A 164 23.51 14.17 12.67
N ILE A 165 24.38 14.74 11.83
CA ILE A 165 25.41 13.99 11.10
C ILE A 165 26.49 13.48 12.06
N VAL A 166 26.89 14.28 13.04
CA VAL A 166 27.81 13.87 14.11
C VAL A 166 27.19 12.74 14.95
N ARG A 167 25.89 12.84 15.27
CA ARG A 167 25.15 11.80 16.01
C ARG A 167 25.06 10.50 15.21
N SER A 168 24.72 10.59 13.94
CA SER A 168 24.61 9.45 13.03
C SER A 168 24.70 9.91 11.58
N SER A 169 25.78 9.52 10.89
CA SER A 169 25.96 9.84 9.46
C SER A 169 24.91 9.18 8.57
N THR A 170 24.26 8.10 9.04
CA THR A 170 23.16 7.46 8.33
C THR A 170 21.82 8.15 8.60
N LEU A 171 21.68 8.93 9.66
CA LEU A 171 20.42 9.57 10.10
C LEU A 171 19.31 8.57 10.47
N ASP A 172 19.68 7.35 10.87
CA ASP A 172 18.71 6.30 11.27
C ASP A 172 17.94 6.66 12.55
N HIS A 173 18.39 7.66 13.32
CA HIS A 173 17.62 8.20 14.43
C HIS A 173 16.38 9.01 13.99
N LEU A 174 16.33 9.45 12.73
CA LEU A 174 15.20 10.19 12.15
C LEU A 174 14.29 9.33 11.27
N ILE A 175 14.82 8.30 10.63
CA ILE A 175 14.08 7.51 9.65
C ILE A 175 14.41 6.02 9.78
N THR A 176 13.38 5.20 10.02
CA THR A 176 13.48 3.75 9.86
C THR A 176 12.88 3.31 8.53
N THR A 177 13.56 2.41 7.82
CA THR A 177 12.98 1.73 6.66
C THR A 177 12.23 0.50 7.12
N VAL A 178 10.92 0.47 6.92
CA VAL A 178 10.05 -0.68 7.13
C VAL A 178 9.47 -1.06 5.77
N PRO A 179 10.05 -2.04 5.04
CA PRO A 179 9.56 -2.39 3.71
C PRO A 179 8.11 -2.85 3.68
N VAL A 180 7.53 -2.96 2.50
CA VAL A 180 6.24 -3.66 2.34
C VAL A 180 6.41 -5.11 2.81
N GLY A 181 5.45 -5.56 3.60
CA GLY A 181 5.47 -6.86 4.25
C GLY A 181 4.07 -7.25 4.72
N PHE A 182 4.01 -8.24 5.61
CA PHE A 182 2.76 -8.75 6.15
C PHE A 182 2.91 -9.13 7.62
N SER A 183 1.82 -9.15 8.40
CA SER A 183 1.85 -9.63 9.78
C SER A 183 1.81 -11.16 9.84
N ARG A 184 2.26 -11.74 10.96
CA ARG A 184 2.06 -13.18 11.24
C ARG A 184 0.59 -13.59 11.21
N ARG A 185 -0.32 -12.69 11.61
CA ARG A 185 -1.75 -12.97 11.55
C ARG A 185 -2.24 -13.11 10.11
N ALA A 186 -1.76 -12.25 9.20
CA ALA A 186 -2.07 -12.38 7.79
C ALA A 186 -1.49 -13.68 7.19
N LEU A 187 -0.32 -14.11 7.66
CA LEU A 187 0.26 -15.41 7.32
C LEU A 187 -0.63 -16.57 7.77
N GLU A 188 -1.06 -16.57 9.03
CA GLU A 188 -1.97 -17.59 9.59
C GLU A 188 -3.31 -17.62 8.81
N SER A 189 -3.88 -16.45 8.51
CA SER A 189 -5.09 -16.34 7.71
C SER A 189 -4.89 -16.88 6.29
N ALA A 190 -3.75 -16.58 5.67
CA ALA A 190 -3.41 -17.09 4.35
C ALA A 190 -3.27 -18.61 4.38
N ASP A 191 -2.68 -19.20 5.42
CA ASP A 191 -2.51 -20.66 5.52
C ASP A 191 -3.84 -21.38 5.79
N ALA A 192 -4.75 -20.79 6.57
CA ALA A 192 -6.04 -21.38 6.91
C ALA A 192 -7.11 -21.25 5.81
N THR A 193 -6.90 -20.40 4.80
CA THR A 193 -7.90 -20.11 3.76
C THR A 193 -7.76 -21.06 2.58
N GLU A 194 -8.83 -21.78 2.24
CA GLU A 194 -8.87 -22.62 1.04
C GLU A 194 -8.89 -21.78 -0.25
N PRO A 195 -8.12 -22.14 -1.30
CA PRO A 195 -8.10 -21.40 -2.55
C PRO A 195 -9.39 -21.64 -3.35
N VAL A 196 -9.91 -20.58 -3.97
CA VAL A 196 -11.03 -20.63 -4.92
C VAL A 196 -10.58 -19.99 -6.22
N HIS A 197 -10.69 -20.72 -7.33
CA HIS A 197 -10.27 -20.20 -8.62
C HIS A 197 -11.30 -19.19 -9.17
N MET A 198 -10.85 -17.95 -9.40
CA MET A 198 -11.62 -16.88 -10.06
C MET A 198 -11.17 -16.70 -11.51
N ALA A 199 -9.85 -16.66 -11.73
CA ALA A 199 -9.22 -16.54 -13.03
C ALA A 199 -7.73 -16.93 -12.90
N ASP A 200 -7.07 -17.21 -14.03
CA ASP A 200 -5.63 -17.50 -14.07
C ASP A 200 -4.81 -16.28 -13.63
N PHE A 201 -5.18 -15.08 -14.08
CA PHE A 201 -4.39 -13.86 -13.87
C PHE A 201 -5.20 -12.77 -13.17
N LEU A 202 -4.64 -12.21 -12.09
CA LEU A 202 -5.37 -11.24 -11.27
C LEU A 202 -4.72 -9.85 -11.28
N TRP A 203 -5.54 -8.84 -11.57
CA TRP A 203 -5.25 -7.46 -11.23
C TRP A 203 -5.75 -7.20 -9.80
N THR A 204 -4.82 -7.24 -8.84
CA THR A 204 -5.15 -7.33 -7.40
C THR A 204 -5.33 -5.98 -6.70
N GLY A 205 -5.17 -4.86 -7.39
CA GLY A 205 -5.30 -3.51 -6.82
C GLY A 205 -6.28 -2.62 -7.58
N GLY A 206 -6.40 -1.36 -7.16
CA GLY A 206 -7.25 -0.39 -7.86
C GLY A 206 -6.82 -0.15 -9.31
N ILE A 207 -7.81 0.22 -10.14
CA ILE A 207 -7.67 0.54 -11.56
C ILE A 207 -7.50 2.06 -11.70
N TRP A 208 -6.34 2.57 -11.29
CA TRP A 208 -6.02 3.99 -11.30
C TRP A 208 -5.48 4.47 -12.65
N ALA A 209 -5.62 5.77 -12.95
CA ALA A 209 -5.20 6.37 -14.22
C ALA A 209 -3.70 6.27 -14.50
N PHE A 210 -2.87 6.23 -13.45
CA PHE A 210 -1.42 6.01 -13.55
C PHE A 210 -1.02 4.53 -13.74
N PHE A 211 -2.00 3.64 -13.95
CA PHE A 211 -1.77 2.27 -14.40
C PHE A 211 -2.20 2.03 -15.87
N GLU A 212 -1.80 0.88 -16.43
CA GLU A 212 -2.11 0.42 -17.80
C GLU A 212 -3.01 -0.84 -17.80
N PRO A 213 -4.27 -0.76 -17.32
CA PRO A 213 -5.12 -1.94 -17.21
C PRO A 213 -5.59 -2.50 -18.57
N LEU A 214 -5.67 -1.67 -19.61
CA LEU A 214 -6.05 -2.10 -20.96
C LEU A 214 -5.08 -3.14 -21.53
N MET A 215 -3.79 -3.05 -21.17
CA MET A 215 -2.77 -3.98 -21.63
C MET A 215 -3.11 -5.43 -21.26
N LEU A 216 -3.71 -5.66 -20.08
CA LEU A 216 -4.14 -6.99 -19.67
C LEU A 216 -5.28 -7.52 -20.55
N VAL A 217 -6.26 -6.67 -20.87
CA VAL A 217 -7.39 -7.06 -21.75
C VAL A 217 -6.88 -7.43 -23.13
N GLU A 218 -6.02 -6.59 -23.71
CA GLU A 218 -5.40 -6.82 -25.02
C GLU A 218 -4.51 -8.07 -25.03
N ALA A 219 -3.75 -8.31 -23.95
CA ALA A 219 -2.93 -9.50 -23.83
C ALA A 219 -3.77 -10.80 -23.80
N ILE A 220 -4.93 -10.78 -23.14
CA ILE A 220 -5.86 -11.93 -23.15
C ILE A 220 -6.45 -12.16 -24.54
N ALA A 221 -6.79 -11.11 -25.31
CA ALA A 221 -7.17 -11.25 -26.71
C ALA A 221 -6.07 -11.93 -27.54
N ILE A 222 -4.82 -11.50 -27.37
CA ILE A 222 -3.67 -12.11 -28.06
C ILE A 222 -3.52 -13.59 -27.71
N LEU A 223 -3.70 -13.98 -26.44
CA LEU A 223 -3.65 -15.39 -26.03
C LEU A 223 -4.78 -16.22 -26.64
N ARG A 224 -6.00 -15.70 -26.64
CA ARG A 224 -7.15 -16.34 -27.30
C ARG A 224 -6.87 -16.60 -28.77
N ASP A 225 -6.35 -15.61 -29.49
CA ASP A 225 -6.06 -15.72 -30.93
C ASP A 225 -4.93 -16.72 -31.21
N ARG A 226 -4.06 -16.98 -30.22
CA ARG A 226 -3.04 -18.04 -30.25
C ARG A 226 -3.56 -19.42 -29.82
N GLY A 227 -4.83 -19.55 -29.45
CA GLY A 227 -5.41 -20.79 -28.95
C GLY A 227 -4.97 -21.16 -27.52
N VAL A 228 -4.45 -20.19 -26.75
CA VAL A 228 -4.09 -20.39 -25.34
C VAL A 228 -5.30 -20.07 -24.47
N ASP A 229 -5.80 -21.07 -23.74
CA ASP A 229 -6.90 -20.87 -22.82
C ASP A 229 -6.44 -20.09 -21.58
N ALA A 230 -6.80 -18.81 -21.48
CA ALA A 230 -6.41 -17.94 -20.38
C ALA A 230 -7.59 -17.05 -19.96
N SER A 231 -7.69 -16.83 -18.65
CA SER A 231 -8.68 -15.97 -18.02
C SER A 231 -8.01 -14.91 -17.13
N ALA A 232 -8.64 -13.75 -17.00
CA ALA A 232 -8.18 -12.67 -16.14
C ALA A 232 -9.32 -12.07 -15.32
N ALA A 233 -9.01 -11.54 -14.15
CA ALA A 233 -9.98 -10.77 -13.36
C ALA A 233 -9.37 -9.54 -12.72
N PHE A 234 -10.14 -8.46 -12.68
CA PHE A 234 -9.84 -7.27 -11.90
C PHE A 234 -10.64 -7.30 -10.60
N LEU A 235 -9.95 -7.44 -9.47
CA LEU A 235 -10.59 -7.70 -8.17
C LEU A 235 -11.28 -6.46 -7.56
N HIS A 236 -10.86 -5.26 -7.94
CA HIS A 236 -11.34 -4.01 -7.36
C HIS A 236 -11.87 -3.08 -8.47
N ALA A 237 -12.95 -3.49 -9.14
CA ALA A 237 -13.57 -2.76 -10.24
C ALA A 237 -14.83 -1.99 -9.84
N THR A 238 -15.06 -1.76 -8.54
CA THR A 238 -16.10 -0.85 -8.06
C THR A 238 -15.72 0.60 -8.40
N PRO A 239 -16.49 1.34 -9.22
CA PRO A 239 -16.11 2.68 -9.66
C PRO A 239 -16.13 3.73 -8.54
N THR A 240 -15.04 4.50 -8.40
CA THR A 240 -14.98 5.71 -7.55
C THR A 240 -14.93 6.96 -8.42
N ALA A 241 -14.87 8.15 -7.82
CA ALA A 241 -14.68 9.39 -8.58
C ALA A 241 -13.38 9.35 -9.41
N ASP A 242 -12.33 8.71 -8.89
CA ASP A 242 -10.99 8.73 -9.49
C ASP A 242 -10.68 7.54 -10.40
N THR A 243 -11.48 6.47 -10.36
CA THR A 243 -11.25 5.26 -11.17
C THR A 243 -12.33 4.99 -12.22
N ARG A 244 -13.47 5.70 -12.15
CA ARG A 244 -14.63 5.43 -13.01
C ARG A 244 -14.33 5.49 -14.51
N SER A 245 -13.57 6.49 -14.97
CA SER A 245 -13.22 6.62 -16.38
C SER A 245 -12.38 5.43 -16.85
N THR A 246 -11.31 5.10 -16.12
CA THR A 246 -10.42 3.98 -16.45
C THR A 246 -11.15 2.64 -16.40
N ILE A 247 -12.05 2.42 -15.43
CA ILE A 247 -12.88 1.20 -15.38
C ILE A 247 -13.84 1.13 -16.58
N ALA A 248 -14.41 2.25 -17.00
CA ALA A 248 -15.28 2.30 -18.17
C ALA A 248 -14.51 1.99 -19.46
N GLU A 249 -13.28 2.47 -19.60
CA GLU A 249 -12.38 2.13 -20.70
C GLU A 249 -12.07 0.62 -20.73
N VAL A 250 -11.73 0.02 -19.58
CA VAL A 250 -11.46 -1.43 -19.48
C VAL A 250 -12.70 -2.23 -19.89
N ARG A 251 -13.88 -1.86 -19.39
CA ARG A 251 -15.14 -2.51 -19.79
C ARG A 251 -15.41 -2.37 -21.29
N GLY A 252 -15.19 -1.17 -21.85
CA GLY A 252 -15.32 -0.94 -23.28
C GLY A 252 -14.38 -1.82 -24.11
N ALA A 253 -13.13 -1.99 -23.65
CA ALA A 253 -12.16 -2.88 -24.30
C ALA A 253 -12.61 -4.34 -24.27
N ILE A 254 -13.05 -4.84 -23.10
CA ILE A 254 -13.58 -6.21 -22.95
C ILE A 254 -14.75 -6.46 -23.91
N ASP A 255 -15.66 -5.50 -24.02
CA ASP A 255 -16.82 -5.58 -24.88
C ASP A 255 -16.44 -5.55 -26.38
N SER A 256 -15.54 -4.64 -26.75
CA SER A 256 -15.10 -4.45 -28.15
C SER A 256 -14.27 -5.62 -28.69
N LEU A 257 -13.52 -6.30 -27.81
CA LEU A 257 -12.69 -7.45 -28.16
C LEU A 257 -13.41 -8.79 -27.97
N ASP A 258 -14.68 -8.79 -27.55
CA ASP A 258 -15.48 -9.98 -27.23
C ASP A 258 -14.77 -10.93 -26.25
N LEU A 259 -14.45 -10.42 -25.06
CA LEU A 259 -13.71 -11.13 -24.01
C LEU A 259 -14.53 -11.33 -22.72
N ARG A 260 -15.86 -11.24 -22.78
CA ARG A 260 -16.72 -11.32 -21.58
C ARG A 260 -16.64 -12.67 -20.86
N ASP A 261 -16.32 -13.73 -21.60
CA ASP A 261 -16.12 -15.09 -21.10
C ASP A 261 -14.71 -15.31 -20.49
N ARG A 262 -13.79 -14.38 -20.71
CA ARG A 262 -12.37 -14.51 -20.31
C ARG A 262 -11.89 -13.46 -19.33
N VAL A 263 -12.47 -12.26 -19.35
CA VAL A 263 -12.04 -11.13 -18.53
C VAL A 263 -13.17 -10.66 -17.63
N HIS A 264 -13.02 -10.89 -16.33
CA HIS A 264 -14.02 -10.52 -15.33
C HIS A 264 -13.69 -9.20 -14.63
N LEU A 265 -14.69 -8.31 -14.51
CA LEU A 265 -14.61 -7.11 -13.67
C LEU A 265 -15.40 -7.35 -12.38
N HIS A 266 -14.70 -7.51 -11.27
CA HIS A 266 -15.33 -7.69 -9.96
C HIS A 266 -15.79 -6.32 -9.42
N THR A 267 -17.05 -5.99 -9.72
CA THR A 267 -17.69 -4.70 -9.39
C THR A 267 -18.43 -4.72 -8.05
N GLN A 268 -18.51 -5.88 -7.40
CA GLN A 268 -19.06 -6.01 -6.05
C GLN A 268 -17.97 -5.72 -5.01
N ALA A 269 -18.40 -5.38 -3.80
CA ALA A 269 -17.48 -5.12 -2.71
C ALA A 269 -16.87 -6.46 -2.25
N LEU A 270 -15.55 -6.58 -2.36
CA LEU A 270 -14.81 -7.80 -2.07
C LEU A 270 -14.17 -7.72 -0.68
N GLY A 271 -14.58 -8.59 0.23
CA GLY A 271 -13.99 -8.67 1.58
C GLY A 271 -12.54 -9.12 1.53
N LEU A 272 -11.67 -8.58 2.40
CA LEU A 272 -10.26 -8.97 2.49
C LEU A 272 -10.10 -10.48 2.73
N SER A 273 -10.94 -11.06 3.59
CA SER A 273 -10.93 -12.51 3.87
C SER A 273 -11.33 -13.36 2.66
N GLU A 274 -12.32 -12.92 1.88
CA GLU A 274 -12.76 -13.59 0.64
C GLU A 274 -11.70 -13.47 -0.45
N ARG A 275 -11.12 -12.28 -0.60
CA ARG A 275 -10.04 -11.98 -1.55
C ARG A 275 -8.87 -12.96 -1.44
N VAL A 276 -8.51 -13.39 -0.22
CA VAL A 276 -7.42 -14.36 0.02
C VAL A 276 -7.64 -15.67 -0.75
N GLN A 277 -8.90 -16.11 -0.88
CA GLN A 277 -9.24 -17.34 -1.62
C GLN A 277 -8.84 -17.22 -3.10
N TYR A 278 -9.12 -16.08 -3.73
CA TYR A 278 -8.85 -15.84 -5.14
C TYR A 278 -7.37 -15.64 -5.42
N VAL A 279 -6.69 -14.81 -4.62
CA VAL A 279 -5.27 -14.48 -4.87
C VAL A 279 -4.38 -15.72 -4.74
N LYS A 280 -4.67 -16.63 -3.81
CA LYS A 280 -3.94 -17.90 -3.65
C LYS A 280 -4.11 -18.87 -4.83
N ALA A 281 -5.23 -18.78 -5.55
CA ALA A 281 -5.56 -19.68 -6.65
C ALA A 281 -5.03 -19.22 -8.02
N ALA A 282 -4.50 -17.99 -8.11
CA ALA A 282 -4.02 -17.43 -9.36
C ALA A 282 -2.66 -17.99 -9.80
N GLU A 283 -2.42 -17.98 -11.11
CA GLU A 283 -1.14 -18.30 -11.73
C GLU A 283 -0.14 -17.15 -11.55
N ALA A 284 -0.59 -15.90 -11.79
CA ALA A 284 0.19 -14.70 -11.52
C ALA A 284 -0.68 -13.48 -11.22
N TYR A 285 -0.07 -12.51 -10.54
CA TYR A 285 -0.62 -11.16 -10.42
C TYR A 285 -0.08 -10.25 -11.52
N VAL A 286 -0.91 -9.32 -11.98
CA VAL A 286 -0.55 -8.35 -13.01
C VAL A 286 -0.54 -6.94 -12.41
N CYS A 287 0.58 -6.24 -12.57
CA CYS A 287 0.76 -4.88 -12.07
C CYS A 287 1.52 -4.04 -13.08
N ILE A 288 0.85 -3.56 -14.13
CA ILE A 288 1.48 -2.74 -15.17
C ILE A 288 1.09 -1.28 -14.99
N ALA A 289 2.09 -0.43 -14.80
CA ALA A 289 1.98 0.99 -14.58
C ALA A 289 2.40 1.80 -15.81
N ARG A 290 1.93 3.06 -15.90
CA ARG A 290 2.43 4.02 -16.90
C ARG A 290 3.78 4.59 -16.42
N PRO A 291 4.72 4.97 -17.31
CA PRO A 291 5.88 5.76 -16.89
C PRO A 291 5.42 7.10 -16.29
N GLY A 292 6.04 7.52 -15.18
CA GLY A 292 5.72 8.79 -14.54
C GLY A 292 6.18 8.88 -13.08
N ALA A 293 6.21 10.11 -12.57
CA ALA A 293 6.76 10.43 -11.24
C ALA A 293 6.14 9.61 -10.09
N GLU A 294 4.85 9.31 -10.15
CA GLU A 294 4.20 8.45 -9.14
C GLU A 294 4.80 7.04 -9.13
N ASN A 295 4.94 6.42 -10.30
CA ASN A 295 5.42 5.05 -10.41
C ASN A 295 6.94 4.93 -10.23
N GLU A 296 7.69 6.03 -10.41
CA GLU A 296 9.12 6.11 -10.07
C GLU A 296 9.36 6.20 -8.55
N THR A 297 8.50 6.94 -7.85
CA THR A 297 8.69 7.26 -6.42
C THR A 297 7.84 6.40 -5.49
N GLY A 298 6.86 5.66 -6.01
CA GLY A 298 5.91 4.86 -5.24
C GLY A 298 6.27 3.40 -5.11
N THR A 299 6.17 2.88 -3.89
CA THR A 299 6.22 1.44 -3.63
C THR A 299 4.83 0.84 -3.81
N ARG A 300 4.67 -0.10 -4.74
CA ARG A 300 3.37 -0.72 -5.06
C ARG A 300 3.02 -1.74 -3.99
N LEU A 301 2.13 -1.36 -3.08
CA LEU A 301 1.76 -2.16 -1.91
C LEU A 301 1.21 -3.56 -2.26
N ARG A 302 0.68 -3.75 -3.47
CA ARG A 302 0.17 -5.05 -3.94
C ARG A 302 1.25 -6.13 -4.13
N LEU A 303 2.54 -5.75 -4.18
CA LEU A 303 3.62 -6.74 -4.13
C LEU A 303 3.62 -7.54 -2.82
N ARG A 304 2.98 -7.02 -1.77
CA ARG A 304 2.67 -7.75 -0.53
C ARG A 304 2.14 -9.16 -0.79
N ASP A 305 1.20 -9.30 -1.72
CA ASP A 305 0.55 -10.59 -1.97
C ASP A 305 1.51 -11.62 -2.54
N THR A 306 2.50 -11.19 -3.32
CA THR A 306 3.54 -12.05 -3.90
C THR A 306 4.40 -12.66 -2.82
N TRP A 307 4.89 -11.82 -1.90
CA TRP A 307 5.69 -12.30 -0.77
C TRP A 307 4.89 -13.19 0.18
N LEU A 308 3.61 -12.90 0.38
CA LEU A 308 2.73 -13.66 1.29
C LEU A 308 2.29 -15.01 0.70
N HIS A 309 1.86 -15.03 -0.55
CA HIS A 309 1.22 -16.21 -1.16
C HIS A 309 2.17 -17.03 -2.04
N GLY A 310 3.36 -16.52 -2.37
CA GLY A 310 4.29 -17.21 -3.28
C GLY A 310 3.79 -17.27 -4.73
N ILE A 311 3.00 -16.27 -5.13
CA ILE A 311 2.43 -16.17 -6.49
C ILE A 311 3.24 -15.14 -7.28
N PRO A 312 3.77 -15.48 -8.48
CA PRO A 312 4.61 -14.57 -9.24
C PRO A 312 3.84 -13.31 -9.67
N THR A 313 4.56 -12.21 -9.84
CA THR A 313 4.01 -10.98 -10.42
C THR A 313 4.62 -10.68 -11.77
N ILE A 314 3.77 -10.31 -12.73
CA ILE A 314 4.18 -9.71 -13.99
C ILE A 314 4.03 -8.20 -13.85
N ILE A 315 5.14 -7.47 -14.02
CA ILE A 315 5.26 -6.05 -13.70
C ILE A 315 6.02 -5.30 -14.80
N ASP A 316 5.75 -4.01 -14.97
CA ASP A 316 6.59 -3.11 -15.77
C ASP A 316 7.91 -2.77 -15.04
N PRO A 317 8.90 -2.15 -15.71
CA PRO A 317 10.21 -1.90 -15.13
C PRO A 317 10.27 -0.58 -14.34
N HIS A 318 9.16 0.15 -14.17
CA HIS A 318 9.18 1.50 -13.61
C HIS A 318 9.32 1.49 -12.08
N GLY A 319 10.32 2.25 -11.61
CA GLY A 319 10.57 2.53 -10.19
C GLY A 319 10.99 1.32 -9.36
N ILE A 320 10.97 1.52 -8.04
CA ILE A 320 11.52 0.54 -7.10
C ILE A 320 10.80 -0.81 -7.10
N SER A 321 9.53 -0.84 -7.52
CA SER A 321 8.71 -2.05 -7.50
C SER A 321 9.15 -3.04 -8.60
N GLY A 322 9.42 -2.55 -9.82
CA GLY A 322 9.99 -3.37 -10.90
C GLY A 322 11.40 -3.87 -10.55
N GLU A 323 12.24 -2.98 -10.00
CA GLU A 323 13.58 -3.35 -9.51
C GLU A 323 13.54 -4.44 -8.42
N MET A 324 12.58 -4.36 -7.49
CA MET A 324 12.39 -5.37 -6.45
C MET A 324 12.03 -6.74 -7.04
N VAL A 325 11.09 -6.78 -8.00
CA VAL A 325 10.69 -8.03 -8.65
C VAL A 325 11.86 -8.67 -9.39
N ALA A 326 12.65 -7.88 -10.14
CA ALA A 326 13.84 -8.38 -10.83
C ALA A 326 14.91 -8.89 -9.86
N ARG A 327 15.26 -8.08 -8.85
CA ARG A 327 16.36 -8.39 -7.92
C ARG A 327 16.05 -9.61 -7.04
N GLU A 328 14.79 -9.78 -6.65
CA GLU A 328 14.36 -10.81 -5.70
C GLU A 328 13.74 -12.04 -6.37
N GLY A 329 13.70 -12.08 -7.71
CA GLY A 329 13.17 -13.23 -8.47
C GLY A 329 11.68 -13.48 -8.22
N LEU A 330 10.88 -12.43 -8.10
CA LEU A 330 9.46 -12.51 -7.69
C LEU A 330 8.49 -12.72 -8.85
N GLY A 331 8.98 -12.85 -10.08
CA GLY A 331 8.17 -13.00 -11.28
C GLY A 331 8.86 -12.43 -12.51
N VAL A 332 8.07 -11.83 -13.41
CA VAL A 332 8.54 -11.36 -14.72
C VAL A 332 8.48 -9.83 -14.77
N VAL A 333 9.61 -9.20 -15.10
CA VAL A 333 9.67 -7.76 -15.40
C VAL A 333 9.65 -7.58 -16.92
N LEU A 334 8.67 -6.84 -17.43
CA LEU A 334 8.57 -6.54 -18.86
C LEU A 334 9.63 -5.50 -19.25
N THR A 335 10.55 -5.85 -20.15
CA THR A 335 11.57 -4.91 -20.65
C THR A 335 10.95 -3.79 -21.48
N GLU A 336 10.07 -4.15 -22.41
CA GLU A 336 9.32 -3.22 -23.27
C GLU A 336 7.82 -3.55 -23.10
N PRO A 337 7.14 -2.91 -22.13
CA PRO A 337 5.74 -3.19 -21.84
C PRO A 337 4.83 -2.94 -23.06
N SER A 338 4.13 -3.98 -23.48
CA SER A 338 3.12 -3.97 -24.53
C SER A 338 2.15 -5.12 -24.30
N ALA A 339 0.97 -5.10 -24.93
CA ALA A 339 0.04 -6.23 -24.86
C ALA A 339 0.69 -7.55 -25.32
N LYS A 340 1.57 -7.49 -26.32
CA LYS A 340 2.30 -8.66 -26.82
C LYS A 340 3.30 -9.20 -25.79
N SER A 341 4.14 -8.34 -25.21
CA SER A 341 5.12 -8.78 -24.21
C SER A 341 4.45 -9.25 -22.91
N LEU A 342 3.31 -8.65 -22.54
CA LEU A 342 2.48 -9.17 -21.45
C LEU A 342 1.88 -10.53 -21.80
N ALA A 343 1.31 -10.73 -23.00
CA ALA A 343 0.79 -12.02 -23.44
C ALA A 343 1.87 -13.12 -23.41
N ASP A 344 3.09 -12.80 -23.86
CA ASP A 344 4.23 -13.72 -23.83
C ASP A 344 4.58 -14.10 -22.38
N ALA A 345 4.62 -13.14 -21.46
CA ALA A 345 4.88 -13.39 -20.04
C ALA A 345 3.77 -14.21 -19.36
N LEU A 346 2.49 -13.90 -19.66
CA LEU A 346 1.34 -14.67 -19.17
C LEU A 346 1.43 -16.13 -19.62
N HIS A 347 1.76 -16.37 -20.90
CA HIS A 347 1.94 -17.72 -21.43
C HIS A 347 3.13 -18.45 -20.77
N GLN A 348 4.25 -17.76 -20.52
CA GLN A 348 5.38 -18.35 -19.79
C GLN A 348 4.99 -18.80 -18.38
N VAL A 349 4.22 -18.00 -17.65
CA VAL A 349 3.69 -18.40 -16.33
C VAL A 349 2.78 -19.62 -16.49
N LYS A 350 1.77 -19.55 -17.36
CA LYS A 350 0.78 -20.62 -17.53
C LYS A 350 1.38 -21.95 -17.99
N SER A 351 2.43 -21.91 -18.79
CA SER A 351 3.16 -23.11 -19.25
C SER A 351 4.11 -23.68 -18.19
N GLY A 352 4.27 -23.03 -17.04
CA GLY A 352 5.19 -23.44 -15.97
C GLY A 352 6.65 -23.06 -16.22
N ALA A 353 6.94 -22.20 -17.21
CA ALA A 353 8.30 -21.72 -17.47
C ALA A 353 8.80 -20.72 -16.41
N VAL A 354 7.88 -20.09 -15.68
CA VAL A 354 8.19 -19.22 -14.53
C VAL A 354 7.90 -19.98 -13.24
N SER A 355 8.93 -20.13 -12.40
CA SER A 355 8.78 -20.76 -11.10
C SER A 355 8.02 -19.85 -10.12
N ARG A 356 7.20 -20.44 -9.25
CA ARG A 356 6.60 -19.73 -8.12
C ARG A 356 7.71 -19.28 -7.14
N PRO A 357 7.74 -18.01 -6.72
CA PRO A 357 8.69 -17.56 -5.72
C PRO A 357 8.39 -18.20 -4.36
N ALA A 358 9.44 -18.43 -3.58
CA ALA A 358 9.26 -18.83 -2.19
C ALA A 358 8.61 -17.70 -1.38
N ARG A 359 7.75 -18.08 -0.42
CA ARG A 359 7.23 -17.13 0.56
C ARG A 359 8.38 -16.55 1.38
N GLN A 360 8.44 -15.22 1.48
CA GLN A 360 9.54 -14.52 2.15
C GLN A 360 9.19 -14.16 3.61
N LEU A 361 9.57 -15.01 4.56
CA LEU A 361 9.28 -14.82 5.99
C LEU A 361 10.05 -13.65 6.62
N GLU A 362 11.14 -13.20 6.01
CA GLU A 362 11.86 -11.97 6.35
C GLU A 362 10.99 -10.72 6.18
N ARG A 363 9.94 -10.79 5.36
CA ARG A 363 8.94 -9.72 5.16
C ARG A 363 7.87 -9.65 6.25
N LEU A 364 7.96 -10.49 7.28
CA LEU A 364 7.12 -10.35 8.46
C LEU A 364 7.37 -8.97 9.10
N TYR A 365 6.30 -8.23 9.40
CA TYR A 365 6.42 -6.95 10.10
C TYR A 365 7.05 -7.11 11.48
N GLU A 366 6.86 -8.25 12.13
CA GLU A 366 7.55 -8.60 13.37
C GLU A 366 9.08 -8.55 13.24
N ASN A 367 9.62 -8.87 12.06
CA ASN A 367 11.05 -8.83 11.78
C ASN A 367 11.47 -7.44 11.32
N SER A 368 10.79 -6.90 10.30
CA SER A 368 11.17 -5.64 9.65
C SER A 368 10.94 -4.40 10.51
N MET A 369 10.05 -4.46 11.51
CA MET A 369 9.86 -3.37 12.47
C MET A 369 10.81 -3.45 13.67
N ALA A 370 11.67 -4.48 13.80
CA ALA A 370 12.48 -4.68 15.01
C ALA A 370 13.35 -3.46 15.38
N THR A 371 13.98 -2.82 14.39
CA THR A 371 14.77 -1.60 14.58
C THR A 371 13.90 -0.43 15.06
N PHE A 372 12.74 -0.22 14.42
CA PHE A 372 11.79 0.82 14.81
C PHE A 372 11.26 0.59 16.24
N MET A 373 10.92 -0.66 16.58
CA MET A 373 10.39 -0.98 17.90
C MET A 373 11.44 -0.74 18.99
N THR A 374 12.71 -1.07 18.75
CA THR A 374 13.83 -0.77 19.67
C THR A 374 14.02 0.74 19.85
N TRP A 375 13.93 1.51 18.75
CA TRP A 375 13.97 2.97 18.82
C TRP A 375 12.80 3.50 19.67
N LEU A 376 11.58 3.04 19.41
CA LEU A 376 10.39 3.47 20.13
C LEU A 376 10.42 3.10 21.61
N ASP A 377 10.90 1.90 21.94
CA ASP A 377 11.11 1.44 23.32
C ASP A 377 12.05 2.38 24.09
N LYS A 378 13.07 2.94 23.42
CA LYS A 378 13.99 3.89 24.03
C LYS A 378 13.33 5.24 24.27
N GLU A 379 12.72 5.82 23.24
CA GLU A 379 12.12 7.16 23.31
C GLU A 379 10.92 7.21 24.29
N LEU A 380 10.23 6.09 24.52
CA LEU A 380 9.14 6.01 25.50
C LEU A 380 9.60 5.68 26.93
N ARG A 381 10.90 5.40 27.14
CA ARG A 381 11.49 5.18 28.49
C ARG A 381 12.31 6.36 28.97
N ASP A 382 12.88 7.12 28.04
CA ASP A 382 13.60 8.35 28.29
C ASP A 382 12.56 9.49 28.51
N GLU A 383 11.87 9.47 29.66
CA GLU A 383 11.10 10.64 30.17
C GLU A 383 12.03 11.76 30.67
#